data_AF-A0A1Q7CDB4-F1
#
_entry.id   AF-A0A1Q7CDB4-F1
#
_cell.length_a   1.000
_cell.length_b   1.000
_cell.length_c   1.000
_cell.angle_alpha   90.00
_cell.angle_beta   90.00
_cell.angle_gamma   90.00
#
_symmetry.space_group_name_H-M   'P 1'
#
loop_
_entity.id
_entity.type
_entity.pdbx_description
1 polymer ?
#
loop_
_entity_poly.entity_id
_entity_poly.type
_entity_poly.pdbx_seq_one_letter_code
_entity_poly.pdbx_strand_id
1 'polypeptide(L)'
;MTHRWYTRPVLFVADVNRALRFYIDMLGFEKRWHEGDGAGKVCQVNRAECEIILCEDATRRDKARLFVELTGDGLSALRREIVERSVPSEKSWWGYDVIKIVDPDGNELLFPSAE
;
A
#
# COMPACT_ATOMS: atom_id res chain seq x y z
N MET A 1 -31.15 -0.89 -11.74
CA MET A 1 -29.73 -1.29 -11.78
C MET A 1 -29.00 -0.43 -10.78
N THR A 2 -28.37 -1.02 -9.77
CA THR A 2 -27.50 -0.30 -8.85
C THR A 2 -26.09 -0.24 -9.45
N HIS A 3 -25.54 0.96 -9.55
CA HIS A 3 -24.17 1.15 -10.00
C HIS A 3 -23.18 0.76 -8.89
N ARG A 4 -22.08 0.10 -9.26
CA ARG A 4 -20.97 -0.16 -8.33
C ARG A 4 -20.20 1.14 -8.12
N TRP A 5 -20.20 1.63 -6.88
CA TRP A 5 -19.27 2.66 -6.46
C TRP A 5 -17.93 1.98 -6.18
N TYR A 6 -16.89 2.40 -6.88
CA TYR A 6 -15.55 1.83 -6.82
C TYR A 6 -14.55 2.90 -6.44
N THR A 7 -13.63 2.60 -5.53
CA THR A 7 -12.69 3.59 -4.98
C THR A 7 -11.28 3.04 -5.01
N ARG A 8 -10.32 3.94 -5.23
CA ARG A 8 -8.89 3.66 -5.13
C ARG A 8 -8.26 4.83 -4.37
N PRO A 9 -7.55 4.60 -3.26
CA PRO A 9 -6.82 5.66 -2.58
C PRO A 9 -5.70 6.19 -3.48
N VAL A 10 -5.42 7.49 -3.33
CA VAL A 10 -4.25 8.13 -3.91
C VAL A 10 -3.27 8.41 -2.78
N LEU A 11 -2.07 7.84 -2.88
CA LEU A 11 -0.96 8.09 -1.97
C LEU A 11 0.04 9.02 -2.66
N PHE A 12 0.36 10.13 -2.00
CA PHE A 12 1.35 11.06 -2.49
C PHE A 12 2.74 10.57 -2.11
N VAL A 13 3.66 10.59 -3.09
CA VAL A 13 5.03 10.10 -2.94
C VAL A 13 5.99 11.14 -3.51
N ALA A 14 7.23 11.20 -3.00
CA ALA A 14 8.21 12.15 -3.50
C ALA A 14 8.87 11.70 -4.83
N ASP A 15 8.88 10.40 -5.09
CA ASP A 15 9.43 9.78 -6.31
C ASP A 15 8.63 8.50 -6.62
N VAL A 16 7.92 8.47 -7.75
CA VAL A 16 7.04 7.33 -8.11
C VAL A 16 7.82 6.04 -8.36
N ASN A 17 9.04 6.12 -8.89
CA ASN A 17 9.86 4.96 -9.20
C ASN A 17 10.44 4.33 -7.92
N ARG A 18 10.83 5.16 -6.95
CA ARG A 18 11.22 4.68 -5.61
C ARG A 18 10.05 4.02 -4.90
N ALA A 19 8.86 4.62 -4.97
CA ALA A 19 7.65 4.03 -4.40
C ALA A 19 7.30 2.69 -5.08
N LEU A 20 7.35 2.61 -6.42
CA LEU A 20 7.10 1.38 -7.17
C LEU A 20 7.97 0.21 -6.69
N ARG A 21 9.28 0.44 -6.48
CA ARG A 21 10.19 -0.60 -5.96
C ARG A 21 9.74 -1.10 -4.58
N PHE A 22 9.31 -0.19 -3.70
CA PHE A 22 8.79 -0.58 -2.40
C PHE A 22 7.53 -1.44 -2.52
N TYR A 23 6.50 -0.96 -3.22
CA TYR A 23 5.25 -1.70 -3.34
C TYR A 23 5.40 -3.04 -4.07
N ILE A 24 6.24 -3.10 -5.11
CA ILE A 24 6.42 -4.32 -5.91
C ILE A 24 7.41 -5.28 -5.24
N ASP A 25 8.63 -4.83 -4.96
CA ASP A 25 9.71 -5.72 -4.56
C ASP A 25 9.56 -6.15 -3.09
N MET A 26 9.13 -5.22 -2.22
CA MET A 26 8.96 -5.51 -0.78
C MET A 26 7.57 -6.05 -0.46
N LEU A 27 6.52 -5.44 -1.01
CA LEU A 27 5.13 -5.79 -0.65
C LEU A 27 4.42 -6.70 -1.66
N GLY A 28 5.07 -7.10 -2.75
CA GLY A 28 4.52 -8.06 -3.70
C GLY A 28 3.32 -7.54 -4.51
N PHE A 29 3.18 -6.23 -4.65
CA PHE A 29 2.22 -5.66 -5.60
C PHE A 29 2.73 -5.81 -7.04
N GLU A 30 1.84 -5.63 -8.00
CA GLU A 30 2.13 -5.56 -9.42
C GLU A 30 1.80 -4.18 -9.97
N LYS A 31 2.67 -3.63 -10.84
CA LYS A 31 2.34 -2.43 -11.60
C LYS A 31 1.24 -2.75 -12.62
N ARG A 32 0.10 -2.08 -12.53
CA ARG A 32 -1.02 -2.27 -13.48
C ARG A 32 -1.07 -1.23 -14.57
N TRP A 33 -0.69 0.00 -14.22
CA TRP A 33 -0.74 1.13 -15.14
C TRP A 33 0.27 2.19 -14.71
N HIS A 34 0.81 2.93 -15.67
CA HIS A 34 1.71 4.05 -15.43
C HIS A 34 1.48 5.09 -16.53
N GLU A 35 1.22 6.33 -16.14
CA GLU A 35 1.10 7.47 -17.04
C GLU A 35 2.29 7.54 -18.03
N GLY A 36 2.00 7.86 -19.30
CA GLY A 36 3.01 8.05 -20.33
C GLY A 36 3.91 6.82 -20.55
N ASP A 37 3.34 5.62 -20.43
CA ASP A 37 4.04 4.34 -20.56
C ASP A 37 5.28 4.20 -19.67
N GLY A 38 5.26 4.84 -18.50
CA GLY A 38 6.35 4.82 -17.53
C GLY A 38 7.08 6.14 -17.33
N ALA A 39 6.80 7.16 -18.15
CA ALA A 39 7.45 8.46 -18.07
C ALA A 39 6.71 9.47 -17.16
N GLY A 40 5.46 9.19 -16.81
CA GLY A 40 4.62 10.09 -16.02
C GLY A 40 4.80 9.94 -14.51
N LYS A 41 4.07 10.78 -13.78
CA LYS A 41 4.15 10.94 -12.32
C LYS A 41 3.09 10.14 -11.56
N VAL A 42 2.14 9.56 -12.29
CA VAL A 42 1.06 8.77 -11.68
C VAL A 42 1.16 7.32 -12.14
N CYS A 43 1.09 6.40 -11.19
CA CYS A 43 0.99 4.97 -11.49
C CYS A 43 -0.01 4.27 -10.57
N GLN A 44 -0.46 3.09 -10.99
CA GLN A 44 -1.28 2.21 -10.18
C GLN A 44 -0.57 0.89 -9.92
N VAL A 45 -0.60 0.48 -8.65
CA VAL A 45 -0.18 -0.85 -8.21
C VAL A 45 -1.37 -1.63 -7.66
N ASN A 46 -1.39 -2.94 -7.90
CA ASN A 46 -2.42 -3.83 -7.36
C ASN A 46 -1.79 -4.99 -6.61
N ARG A 47 -2.44 -5.44 -5.55
CA ARG A 47 -2.24 -6.75 -4.96
C ARG A 47 -3.62 -7.37 -4.71
N ALA A 48 -3.99 -8.34 -5.55
CA ALA A 48 -5.37 -8.81 -5.66
C ALA A 48 -6.35 -7.62 -5.85
N GLU A 49 -7.35 -7.48 -4.98
CA GLU A 49 -8.33 -6.39 -5.02
C GLU A 49 -7.88 -5.12 -4.26
N CYS A 50 -6.67 -5.12 -3.67
CA CYS A 50 -6.08 -3.92 -3.10
C CYS A 50 -5.41 -3.10 -4.21
N GLU A 51 -6.10 -2.06 -4.68
CA GLU A 51 -5.60 -1.15 -5.72
C GLU A 51 -5.21 0.20 -5.12
N ILE A 52 -4.02 0.69 -5.45
CA ILE A 52 -3.48 1.94 -4.93
C ILE A 52 -2.95 2.78 -6.10
N ILE A 53 -3.32 4.05 -6.15
CA ILE A 53 -2.73 5.04 -7.05
C ILE A 53 -1.59 5.73 -6.30
N LEU A 54 -0.39 5.73 -6.88
CA LEU A 54 0.75 6.50 -6.41
C LEU A 54 0.87 7.75 -7.29
N CYS A 55 0.99 8.91 -6.65
CA CYS A 55 1.07 10.20 -7.33
C CYS A 55 2.31 10.95 -6.85
N GLU A 56 3.26 11.20 -7.76
CA GLU A 56 4.46 11.96 -7.43
C GLU A 56 4.15 13.44 -7.26
N ASP A 57 4.29 13.92 -6.03
CA ASP A 57 4.23 15.32 -5.68
C ASP A 57 5.15 15.60 -4.49
N ALA A 58 6.38 16.01 -4.78
CA ALA A 58 7.39 16.34 -3.78
C ALA A 58 7.07 17.58 -2.94
N THR A 59 5.95 18.29 -3.19
CA THR A 59 5.51 19.43 -2.36
C THR A 59 4.52 19.00 -1.27
N ARG A 60 3.85 17.86 -1.45
CA ARG A 60 2.92 17.30 -0.47
C ARG A 60 3.67 16.73 0.73
N ARG A 61 3.09 16.89 1.93
CA ARG A 61 3.67 16.49 3.22
C ARG A 61 2.70 15.72 4.09
N ASP A 62 1.44 15.71 3.69
CA ASP A 62 0.41 14.91 4.32
C ASP A 62 0.63 13.44 3.98
N LYS A 63 0.17 12.60 4.90
CA LYS A 63 0.36 11.15 4.85
C LYS A 63 -1.00 10.53 4.85
N ALA A 64 -1.22 9.59 3.96
CA ALA A 64 -2.43 8.81 3.95
C ALA A 64 -2.28 7.59 4.87
N ARG A 65 -3.43 7.12 5.37
CA ARG A 65 -3.55 5.90 6.16
C ARG A 65 -4.60 5.02 5.50
N LEU A 66 -4.19 3.84 5.05
CA LEU A 66 -5.02 2.86 4.36
C LEU A 66 -5.20 1.63 5.25
N PHE A 67 -6.44 1.24 5.47
CA PHE A 67 -6.77 -0.07 6.06
C PHE A 67 -6.84 -1.13 4.96
N VAL A 68 -6.16 -2.24 5.19
CA VAL A 68 -6.21 -3.41 4.33
C VAL A 68 -6.65 -4.61 5.18
N GLU A 69 -7.88 -5.03 4.97
CA GLU A 69 -8.46 -6.15 5.70
C GLU A 69 -8.11 -7.46 4.99
N LEU A 70 -7.66 -8.43 5.78
CA LEU A 70 -7.28 -9.75 5.30
C LEU A 70 -8.07 -10.79 6.09
N THR A 71 -8.29 -11.95 5.46
CA THR A 71 -8.72 -13.14 6.19
C THR A 71 -7.63 -13.60 7.16
N GLY A 72 -7.95 -14.47 8.13
CA GLY A 72 -6.95 -15.03 9.06
C GLY A 72 -5.78 -15.73 8.37
N ASP A 73 -6.05 -16.46 7.29
CA ASP A 73 -5.01 -17.08 6.45
C ASP A 73 -4.16 -16.02 5.72
N GLY A 74 -4.80 -14.96 5.21
CA GLY A 74 -4.12 -13.84 4.57
C GLY A 74 -3.21 -13.08 5.53
N LEU A 75 -3.67 -12.82 6.75
CA LEU A 75 -2.87 -12.19 7.80
C LEU A 75 -1.68 -13.08 8.21
N SER A 76 -1.89 -14.40 8.29
CA SER A 76 -0.82 -15.36 8.58
C SER A 76 0.23 -15.41 7.45
N ALA A 77 -0.20 -15.32 6.19
CA ALA A 77 0.70 -15.21 5.05
C ALA A 77 1.49 -13.90 5.06
N LEU A 78 0.83 -12.76 5.32
CA LEU A 78 1.49 -11.46 5.43
C LEU A 78 2.57 -11.47 6.53
N ARG A 79 2.29 -12.06 7.70
CA ARG A 79 3.27 -12.19 8.78
C ARG A 79 4.51 -12.98 8.35
N ARG A 80 4.36 -14.06 7.58
CA ARG A 80 5.50 -14.82 7.02
C ARG A 80 6.30 -13.97 6.02
N GLU A 81 5.62 -13.31 5.09
CA GLU A 81 6.27 -12.47 4.08
C GLU A 81 7.07 -11.31 4.71
N ILE A 82 6.52 -10.68 5.76
CA ILE A 82 7.21 -9.63 6.51
C ILE A 82 8.56 -10.14 7.02
N VAL A 83 8.60 -11.35 7.57
CA VAL A 83 9.83 -11.98 8.08
C VAL A 83 10.75 -12.36 6.91
N GLU A 84 10.25 -13.07 5.91
CA GLU A 84 11.02 -13.58 4.77
C GLU A 84 11.69 -12.45 3.97
N ARG A 85 11.00 -11.34 3.77
CA ARG A 85 11.49 -10.18 3.00
C ARG A 85 12.06 -9.07 3.87
N SER A 86 12.10 -9.26 5.20
CA SER A 86 12.54 -8.25 6.16
C SER A 86 11.81 -6.90 5.95
N VAL A 87 10.50 -6.95 5.69
CA VAL A 87 9.69 -5.74 5.49
C VAL A 87 9.63 -4.96 6.81
N PRO A 88 10.07 -3.68 6.84
CA PRO A 88 9.92 -2.85 8.02
C PRO A 88 8.45 -2.75 8.43
N SER A 89 8.13 -3.25 9.61
CA SER A 89 6.79 -3.24 10.16
C SER A 89 6.83 -3.10 11.68
N GLU A 90 5.78 -2.53 12.24
CA GLU A 90 5.63 -2.40 13.68
C GLU A 90 4.22 -2.78 14.13
N LYS A 91 4.11 -3.28 15.37
CA LYS A 91 2.82 -3.40 16.04
C LYS A 91 2.38 -2.01 16.49
N SER A 92 1.14 -1.65 16.22
CA SER A 92 0.57 -0.35 16.57
C SER A 92 -0.86 -0.52 17.09
N TRP A 93 -1.36 0.49 17.79
CA TRP A 93 -2.75 0.54 18.30
C TRP A 93 -3.57 1.58 17.53
N TRP A 94 -4.75 1.18 17.05
CA TRP A 94 -5.72 2.06 16.38
C TRP A 94 -7.10 2.09 17.07
N GLY A 95 -7.24 1.39 18.19
CA GLY A 95 -8.53 0.98 18.78
C GLY A 95 -8.69 -0.55 18.80
N TYR A 96 -7.86 -1.23 18.02
CA TYR A 96 -7.49 -2.62 18.10
C TYR A 96 -6.03 -2.75 17.64
N ASP A 97 -5.42 -3.92 17.86
CA ASP A 97 -4.05 -4.18 17.45
C ASP A 97 -3.96 -4.25 15.92
N VAL A 98 -2.98 -3.55 15.34
CA VAL A 98 -2.68 -3.58 13.90
C VAL A 98 -1.20 -3.86 13.66
N ILE A 99 -0.90 -4.48 12.53
CA ILE A 99 0.43 -4.41 11.92
C ILE A 99 0.44 -3.15 11.05
N LYS A 100 1.42 -2.28 11.26
CA LYS A 100 1.64 -1.08 10.46
C LYS A 100 2.89 -1.25 9.61
N ILE A 101 2.73 -1.01 8.31
CA ILE A 101 3.82 -0.86 7.36
C ILE A 101 3.80 0.59 6.89
N VAL A 102 4.96 1.25 6.91
CA VAL A 102 5.11 2.63 6.48
C VAL A 102 5.92 2.64 5.19
N ASP A 103 5.40 3.27 4.15
CA ASP A 103 6.11 3.41 2.88
C ASP A 103 7.27 4.42 3.00
N PRO A 104 8.13 4.55 1.98
CA PRO A 104 9.27 5.47 2.00
C PRO A 104 8.92 6.96 2.08
N ASP A 105 7.65 7.32 1.96
CA ASP A 105 7.12 8.70 2.01
C ASP A 105 6.25 8.95 3.26
N GLY A 106 6.07 7.93 4.10
CA GLY A 106 5.33 8.01 5.35
C GLY A 106 3.85 7.66 5.24
N ASN A 107 3.36 7.21 4.08
CA ASN A 107 2.01 6.65 3.97
C ASN A 107 1.94 5.31 4.72
N GLU A 108 0.82 5.06 5.37
CA GLU A 108 0.67 3.93 6.27
C GLU A 108 -0.32 2.91 5.70
N LEU A 109 0.10 1.65 5.66
CA LEU A 109 -0.77 0.50 5.42
C LEU A 109 -0.98 -0.19 6.76
N LEU A 110 -2.23 -0.22 7.22
CA LEU A 110 -2.64 -0.84 8.48
C LEU A 110 -3.40 -2.13 8.19
N PHE A 111 -2.94 -3.20 8.83
CA PHE A 111 -3.55 -4.52 8.76
C PHE A 111 -4.08 -4.87 10.15
N PRO A 112 -5.41 -4.89 10.35
CA PRO A 112 -6.01 -5.38 11.58
C PRO A 112 -5.43 -6.74 11.96
N SER A 113 -5.00 -6.87 13.22
CA SER A 113 -4.34 -8.08 13.71
C SER A 113 -5.23 -8.98 14.56
N ALA A 114 -6.46 -8.52 14.83
CA ALA A 114 -7.50 -9.28 15.50
C ALA A 114 -8.21 -10.22 14.51
N GLU A 115 -8.52 -11.42 14.98
CA GLU A 115 -9.54 -12.31 14.39
C GLU A 115 -10.95 -11.81 14.71
#